data_AF-A0A914LZL0-F1
#
_entry.id   AF-A0A914LZL0-F1
#
_cell.length_a   1.000
_cell.length_b   1.000
_cell.length_c   1.000
_cell.angle_alpha   90.00
_cell.angle_beta   90.00
_cell.angle_gamma   90.00
#
_symmetry.space_group_name_H-M   'P 1'
#
loop_
_entity.id
_entity.type
_entity.pdbx_description
1 polymer ?
#
loop_
_entity_poly.entity_id
_entity_poly.type
_entity_poly.pdbx_seq_one_letter_code
_entity_poly.pdbx_strand_id
1 'polypeptide(L)'
;MINILFDNDKTIPLQLNVEIAFILPKNNISVNKLEIISDRLVISEFLAISFEKVDIVEEQHNIDILLKILINKGDKIRAVLIDLQHELSGLYDNIVEYIATSRDCSKIVHEIEFRYNIPVKFKLIERAEKVEKEDDIVHKTYQISNIYHPEVKFDLHCRMESEIEFSTYYYTYTIYYHEE
;
A
#
# COMPACT_ATOMS: atom_id res chain seq x y z
N MET A 1 5.09 22.05 24.49
CA MET A 1 5.83 22.72 23.40
C MET A 1 7.25 22.18 23.44
N ILE A 2 7.54 21.19 22.59
CA ILE A 2 8.84 20.53 22.53
C ILE A 2 9.69 21.37 21.57
N ASN A 3 10.29 22.43 22.08
CA ASN A 3 11.36 23.16 21.39
C ASN A 3 12.64 22.31 21.53
N ILE A 4 12.85 21.38 20.61
CA ILE A 4 14.08 20.58 20.56
C ILE A 4 15.16 21.41 19.86
N LEU A 5 15.95 22.10 20.70
CA LEU A 5 17.41 21.98 20.76
C LEU A 5 18.24 21.99 19.45
N PHE A 6 18.02 22.87 18.47
CA PHE A 6 19.02 23.05 17.38
C PHE A 6 19.10 24.50 16.88
N ASP A 7 19.97 25.30 17.51
CA ASP A 7 20.38 26.66 17.12
C ASP A 7 21.56 26.68 16.10
N ASN A 8 21.79 25.59 15.36
CA ASN A 8 22.82 25.55 14.32
C ASN A 8 22.19 25.15 12.98
N ASP A 9 22.49 25.92 11.93
CA ASP A 9 21.93 25.96 10.57
C ASP A 9 21.97 24.65 9.72
N LYS A 10 22.08 23.49 10.36
CA LYS A 10 21.81 22.18 9.75
C LYS A 10 20.86 21.42 10.67
N THR A 11 19.59 21.79 10.63
CA THR A 11 18.52 21.02 11.26
C THR A 11 18.49 19.63 10.66
N ILE A 12 19.04 18.65 11.38
CA ILE A 12 18.82 17.24 11.08
C ILE A 12 17.32 17.02 11.27
N PRO A 13 16.57 16.64 10.22
CA PRO A 13 15.14 16.42 10.36
C PRO A 13 14.93 15.33 11.41
N LEU A 14 14.07 15.61 12.38
CA LEU A 14 13.70 14.63 13.41
C LEU A 14 13.14 13.39 12.72
N GLN A 15 13.85 12.26 12.85
CA GLN A 15 13.38 10.95 12.44
C GLN A 15 12.85 10.19 13.64
N LEU A 16 11.63 9.66 13.51
CA LEU A 16 11.01 8.81 14.50
C LEU A 16 11.18 7.37 14.02
N ASN A 17 11.94 6.57 14.78
CA ASN A 17 12.10 5.14 14.49
C ASN A 17 11.06 4.35 15.27
N VAL A 18 10.25 3.58 14.56
CA VAL A 18 9.24 2.70 15.15
C VAL A 18 9.27 1.37 14.43
N GLU A 19 8.93 0.30 15.14
CA GLU A 19 8.79 -1.02 14.51
C GLU A 19 7.46 -1.11 13.74
N ILE A 20 6.39 -0.65 14.40
CA ILE A 20 5.03 -0.70 13.90
C ILE A 20 4.38 0.68 14.03
N ALA A 21 3.65 1.10 13.00
CA ALA A 21 2.87 2.33 13.03
C ALA A 21 1.41 2.07 12.63
N PHE A 22 0.48 2.63 13.40
CA PHE A 22 -0.95 2.64 13.10
C PHE A 22 -1.42 4.07 12.90
N ILE A 23 -2.03 4.33 11.76
CA ILE A 23 -2.37 5.68 11.34
C ILE A 23 -3.82 5.72 10.92
N LEU A 24 -4.54 6.64 11.56
CA LEU A 24 -5.95 6.90 11.35
C LEU A 24 -6.07 8.35 10.88
N PRO A 25 -5.93 8.62 9.57
CA PRO A 25 -6.34 9.88 9.00
C PRO A 25 -7.84 10.08 9.28
N LYS A 26 -8.19 11.16 9.95
CA LYS A 26 -9.58 11.55 10.22
C LYS A 26 -9.77 12.95 9.66
N ASN A 27 -10.75 13.12 8.77
CA ASN A 27 -11.07 14.38 8.08
C ASN A 27 -9.89 14.95 7.25
N ASN A 28 -10.02 16.17 6.69
CA ASN A 28 -9.04 16.91 5.86
C ASN A 28 -7.69 17.22 6.56
N ILE A 29 -7.43 16.63 7.72
CA ILE A 29 -6.12 16.65 8.41
C ILE A 29 -5.27 15.44 7.96
N SER A 30 -5.78 14.63 7.04
CA SER A 30 -5.16 13.44 6.47
C SER A 30 -3.85 13.70 5.74
N VAL A 31 -3.76 14.77 4.94
CA VAL A 31 -2.56 15.11 4.14
C VAL A 31 -1.32 15.28 5.02
N ASN A 32 -1.44 16.10 6.08
CA ASN A 32 -0.34 16.37 6.99
C ASN A 32 0.19 15.10 7.69
N LYS A 33 -0.66 14.10 7.91
CA LYS A 33 -0.24 12.84 8.54
C LYS A 33 0.55 11.96 7.57
N LEU A 34 0.10 11.85 6.31
CA LEU A 34 0.79 11.05 5.30
C LEU A 34 2.17 11.62 4.95
N GLU A 35 2.29 12.95 4.85
CA GLU A 35 3.58 13.62 4.66
C GLU A 35 4.56 13.36 5.81
N ILE A 36 4.08 13.37 7.06
CA ILE A 36 4.91 13.04 8.22
C ILE A 36 5.44 11.60 8.12
N ILE A 37 4.63 10.64 7.66
CA ILE A 37 5.10 9.26 7.43
C ILE A 37 6.19 9.24 6.38
N SER A 38 5.91 9.84 5.22
CA SER A 38 6.83 9.87 4.09
C SER A 38 8.19 10.45 4.48
N ASP A 39 8.19 11.53 5.27
CA ASP A 39 9.39 12.36 5.42
C ASP A 39 10.11 12.13 6.75
N ARG A 40 9.40 11.73 7.80
CA ARG A 40 9.91 11.75 9.19
C ARG A 40 9.80 10.42 9.92
N LEU A 41 9.01 9.46 9.44
CA LEU A 41 8.84 8.17 10.10
C LEU A 41 9.70 7.10 9.42
N VAL A 42 10.51 6.41 10.22
CA VAL A 42 11.25 5.22 9.82
C VAL A 42 10.54 4.05 10.49
N ILE A 43 9.85 3.25 9.69
CA ILE A 43 9.09 2.08 10.14
C ILE A 43 9.85 0.87 9.64
N SER A 44 10.22 -0.07 10.52
CA SER A 44 11.03 -1.23 10.12
C SER A 44 10.23 -2.47 9.74
N GLU A 45 9.00 -2.63 10.23
CA GLU A 45 8.19 -3.83 9.98
C GLU A 45 6.86 -3.49 9.31
N PHE A 46 5.94 -2.86 10.03
CA PHE A 46 4.54 -2.81 9.60
C PHE A 46 3.92 -1.42 9.72
N LEU A 47 3.23 -0.99 8.66
CA LEU A 47 2.45 0.24 8.61
C LEU A 47 0.99 -0.08 8.29
N ALA A 48 0.08 0.22 9.21
CA ALA A 48 -1.35 0.20 8.93
C ALA A 48 -1.91 1.62 8.79
N ILE A 49 -2.61 1.88 7.71
CA ILE A 49 -3.30 3.13 7.44
C ILE A 49 -4.79 2.83 7.21
N SER A 50 -5.67 3.42 8.02
CA SER A 50 -7.11 3.23 7.88
C SER A 50 -7.80 4.57 7.58
N PHE A 51 -8.34 4.69 6.37
CA PHE A 51 -9.03 5.88 5.90
C PHE A 51 -10.51 5.83 6.31
N GLU A 52 -10.83 6.44 7.45
CA GLU A 52 -12.21 6.66 7.87
C GLU A 52 -12.71 8.01 7.34
N LYS A 53 -13.74 7.98 6.47
CA LYS A 53 -14.45 9.20 6.01
C LYS A 53 -13.54 10.26 5.36
N VAL A 54 -12.64 9.85 4.47
CA VAL A 54 -11.79 10.80 3.74
C VAL A 54 -12.57 11.40 2.57
N ASP A 55 -12.55 12.74 2.48
CA ASP A 55 -13.25 13.50 1.45
C ASP A 55 -12.59 13.31 0.08
N ILE A 56 -13.42 13.17 -0.96
CA ILE A 56 -13.02 12.87 -2.35
C ILE A 56 -12.08 13.95 -2.93
N VAL A 57 -12.10 15.17 -2.37
CA VAL A 57 -11.34 16.32 -2.89
C VAL A 57 -9.82 16.15 -2.78
N GLU A 58 -9.33 15.36 -1.81
CA GLU A 58 -7.90 15.13 -1.59
C GLU A 58 -7.42 13.77 -2.14
N GLU A 59 -8.27 13.05 -2.88
CA GLU A 59 -8.02 11.67 -3.33
C GLU A 59 -6.69 11.55 -4.10
N GLN A 60 -6.46 12.38 -5.12
CA GLN A 60 -5.26 12.27 -5.95
C GLN A 60 -3.96 12.55 -5.18
N HIS A 61 -3.94 13.57 -4.33
CA HIS A 61 -2.75 13.91 -3.57
C HIS A 61 -2.40 12.82 -2.55
N ASN A 62 -3.41 12.25 -1.90
CA ASN A 62 -3.23 11.11 -1.00
C ASN A 62 -2.75 9.87 -1.76
N ILE A 63 -3.29 9.60 -2.95
CA ILE A 63 -2.82 8.54 -3.85
C ILE A 63 -1.34 8.73 -4.18
N ASP A 64 -0.91 9.94 -4.54
CA ASP A 64 0.49 10.21 -4.88
C ASP A 64 1.45 9.96 -3.70
N ILE A 65 1.06 10.35 -2.48
CA ILE A 65 1.86 10.09 -1.27
C ILE A 65 1.88 8.60 -0.94
N LEU A 66 0.74 7.93 -0.98
CA LEU A 66 0.64 6.48 -0.75
C LEU A 66 1.50 5.73 -1.76
N LEU A 67 1.38 6.04 -3.04
CA LEU A 67 2.18 5.43 -4.09
C LEU A 67 3.68 5.63 -3.81
N LYS A 68 4.12 6.85 -3.43
CA LYS A 68 5.51 7.10 -3.05
C LYS A 68 5.98 6.25 -1.88
N ILE A 69 5.14 6.05 -0.85
CA ILE A 69 5.45 5.18 0.28
C ILE A 69 5.63 3.73 -0.22
N LEU A 70 4.66 3.23 -0.97
CA LEU A 70 4.61 1.84 -1.42
C LEU A 70 5.74 1.47 -2.39
N ILE A 71 6.22 2.40 -3.22
CA ILE A 71 7.23 2.09 -4.26
C ILE A 71 8.65 2.57 -3.93
N ASN A 72 8.85 3.40 -2.91
CA ASN A 72 10.17 3.96 -2.58
C ASN A 72 10.64 3.69 -1.15
N LYS A 73 9.86 2.99 -0.33
CA LYS A 73 10.18 2.75 1.09
C LYS A 73 10.29 1.27 1.43
N GLY A 74 10.31 0.37 0.46
CA GLY A 74 10.45 -1.08 0.70
C GLY A 74 11.76 -1.49 1.39
N ASP A 75 12.80 -0.65 1.28
CA ASP A 75 14.05 -0.80 2.04
C ASP A 75 13.89 -0.55 3.54
N LYS A 76 12.78 0.07 3.93
CA LYS A 76 12.48 0.47 5.31
C LYS A 76 11.27 -0.29 5.82
N ILE A 77 10.19 -0.27 5.07
CA ILE A 77 8.89 -0.81 5.46
C ILE A 77 8.70 -2.15 4.76
N ARG A 78 8.60 -3.21 5.55
CA ARG A 78 8.39 -4.55 5.02
C ARG A 78 6.96 -4.74 4.53
N ALA A 79 5.98 -4.33 5.33
CA ALA A 79 4.57 -4.58 5.04
C ALA A 79 3.70 -3.33 5.29
N VAL A 80 2.72 -3.12 4.41
CA VAL A 80 1.77 -2.01 4.50
C VAL A 80 0.35 -2.55 4.34
N LEU A 81 -0.51 -2.24 5.31
CA LEU A 81 -1.95 -2.45 5.25
C LEU A 81 -2.66 -1.12 5.02
N ILE A 82 -3.52 -1.06 4.00
CA ILE A 82 -4.36 0.09 3.69
C ILE A 82 -5.83 -0.34 3.78
N ASP A 83 -6.51 0.11 4.82
CA ASP A 83 -7.93 -0.13 5.07
C ASP A 83 -8.75 1.05 4.53
N LEU A 84 -9.66 0.74 3.61
CA LEU A 84 -10.42 1.71 2.82
C LEU A 84 -11.92 1.39 2.88
N GLN A 85 -12.71 2.36 3.32
CA GLN A 85 -14.17 2.25 3.25
C GLN A 85 -14.72 2.33 1.82
N HIS A 86 -13.97 2.99 0.92
CA HIS A 86 -14.32 3.21 -0.47
C HIS A 86 -13.11 2.96 -1.37
N GLU A 87 -13.33 2.60 -2.63
CA GLU A 87 -12.26 2.44 -3.60
C GLU A 87 -11.50 3.76 -3.79
N LEU A 88 -10.18 3.76 -3.53
CA LEU A 88 -9.29 4.83 -4.00
C LEU A 88 -8.97 4.55 -5.46
N SER A 89 -9.74 5.17 -6.35
CA SER A 89 -9.74 4.84 -7.76
C SER A 89 -8.34 5.02 -8.35
N GLY A 90 -7.78 3.95 -8.92
CA GLY A 90 -6.49 3.97 -9.59
C GLY A 90 -5.25 3.76 -8.71
N LEU A 91 -5.32 3.74 -7.36
CA LEU A 91 -4.12 3.45 -6.54
C LEU A 91 -3.57 2.06 -6.85
N TYR A 92 -4.43 1.03 -6.85
CA TYR A 92 -4.02 -0.32 -7.20
C TYR A 92 -3.51 -0.43 -8.63
N ASP A 93 -4.24 0.14 -9.60
CA ASP A 93 -3.85 0.10 -11.01
C ASP A 93 -2.49 0.79 -11.22
N ASN A 94 -2.23 1.89 -10.53
CA ASN A 94 -0.93 2.58 -10.56
C ASN A 94 0.19 1.73 -9.98
N ILE A 95 -0.06 0.98 -8.91
CA ILE A 95 0.95 0.06 -8.32
C ILE A 95 1.23 -1.10 -9.26
N VAL A 96 0.20 -1.71 -9.84
CA VAL A 96 0.34 -2.79 -10.82
C VAL A 96 1.10 -2.32 -12.06
N GLU A 97 0.76 -1.15 -12.59
CA GLU A 97 1.47 -0.55 -13.72
C GLU A 97 2.94 -0.26 -13.38
N TYR A 98 3.19 0.29 -12.18
CA TYR A 98 4.56 0.54 -11.71
C TYR A 98 5.34 -0.77 -11.57
N ILE A 99 4.76 -1.80 -10.96
CA ILE A 99 5.37 -3.14 -10.84
C ILE A 99 5.71 -3.71 -12.21
N ALA A 100 4.82 -3.55 -13.19
CA ALA A 100 5.02 -4.08 -14.54
C ALA A 100 6.13 -3.34 -15.31
N THR A 101 6.34 -2.05 -15.02
CA THR A 101 7.18 -1.15 -15.84
C THR A 101 8.41 -0.57 -15.11
N SER A 102 8.57 -0.81 -13.81
CA SER A 102 9.71 -0.26 -13.05
C SER A 102 11.02 -0.91 -13.49
N ARG A 103 12.10 -0.10 -13.51
CA ARG A 103 13.46 -0.61 -13.70
C ARG A 103 14.14 -0.97 -12.37
N ASP A 104 13.52 -0.61 -11.26
CA ASP A 104 14.04 -0.83 -9.93
C ASP A 104 12.89 -1.27 -9.03
N CYS A 105 12.75 -2.58 -8.86
CA CYS A 105 11.72 -3.18 -8.01
C CYS A 105 12.17 -3.30 -6.55
N SER A 106 13.46 -3.10 -6.25
CA SER A 106 14.05 -3.33 -4.93
C SER A 106 13.51 -2.40 -3.82
N LYS A 107 12.86 -1.31 -4.22
CA LYS A 107 12.30 -0.30 -3.31
C LYS A 107 10.80 -0.44 -3.09
N ILE A 108 10.17 -1.40 -3.74
CA ILE A 108 8.75 -1.69 -3.56
C ILE A 108 8.59 -2.38 -2.21
N VAL A 109 7.57 -1.97 -1.45
CA VAL A 109 7.19 -2.65 -0.20
C VAL A 109 6.88 -4.12 -0.50
N HIS A 110 7.45 -5.01 0.29
CA HIS A 110 7.41 -6.44 0.03
C HIS A 110 5.99 -7.02 0.11
N GLU A 111 5.17 -6.52 1.03
CA GLU A 111 3.79 -6.93 1.22
C GLU A 111 2.87 -5.71 1.28
N ILE A 112 1.96 -5.59 0.31
CA ILE A 112 0.98 -4.51 0.25
C ILE A 112 -0.42 -5.12 0.31
N GLU A 113 -1.15 -4.85 1.39
CA GLU A 113 -2.51 -5.34 1.59
C GLU A 113 -3.51 -4.19 1.51
N PHE A 114 -4.54 -4.34 0.68
CA PHE A 114 -5.70 -3.46 0.64
C PHE A 114 -6.93 -4.17 1.19
N ARG A 115 -7.64 -3.55 2.14
CA ARG A 115 -8.94 -4.01 2.62
C ARG A 115 -10.03 -3.07 2.16
N TYR A 116 -11.05 -3.62 1.52
CA TYR A 116 -12.24 -2.89 1.08
C TYR A 116 -13.51 -3.52 1.60
N ASN A 117 -14.51 -2.69 1.89
CA ASN A 117 -15.88 -3.15 2.21
C ASN A 117 -16.72 -3.47 0.96
N ILE A 118 -16.16 -3.29 -0.23
CA ILE A 118 -16.83 -3.49 -1.51
C ILE A 118 -15.91 -4.26 -2.47
N PRO A 119 -16.46 -5.09 -3.38
CA PRO A 119 -15.66 -5.74 -4.39
C PRO A 119 -15.09 -4.70 -5.37
N VAL A 120 -13.77 -4.67 -5.51
CA VAL A 120 -13.08 -3.78 -6.43
C VAL A 120 -12.86 -4.47 -7.77
N LYS A 121 -13.08 -3.75 -8.87
CA LYS A 121 -12.88 -4.25 -10.23
C LYS A 121 -11.51 -3.82 -10.74
N PHE A 122 -10.52 -4.68 -10.58
CA PHE A 122 -9.18 -4.40 -11.10
C PHE A 122 -9.10 -4.63 -12.59
N LYS A 123 -8.34 -3.77 -13.26
CA LYS A 123 -7.92 -4.02 -14.62
C LYS A 123 -6.65 -4.86 -14.58
N LEU A 124 -6.80 -6.15 -14.84
CA LEU A 124 -5.62 -6.99 -15.10
C LEU A 124 -4.92 -6.49 -16.36
N ILE A 125 -3.61 -6.29 -16.27
CA ILE A 125 -2.78 -6.00 -17.44
C ILE A 125 -2.60 -7.28 -18.27
N GLU A 126 -2.28 -7.14 -19.57
CA GLU A 126 -2.11 -8.28 -20.50
C GLU A 126 -1.07 -9.33 -20.03
N ARG A 127 -0.19 -8.94 -19.11
CA ARG A 127 0.92 -9.76 -18.59
C ARG A 127 0.61 -10.42 -17.25
N ALA A 128 -0.60 -10.25 -16.73
CA ALA A 128 -1.04 -10.96 -15.55
C ALA A 128 -1.47 -12.38 -15.94
N GLU A 129 -0.76 -13.38 -15.43
CA GLU A 129 -1.11 -14.78 -15.64
C GLU A 129 -1.91 -15.29 -14.44
N LYS A 130 -3.05 -15.93 -14.70
CA LYS A 130 -3.84 -16.57 -13.63
C LYS A 130 -3.16 -17.88 -13.22
N VAL A 131 -2.75 -17.99 -11.96
CA VAL A 131 -1.95 -19.13 -11.48
C VAL A 131 -2.83 -20.21 -10.83
N GLU A 132 -3.97 -19.84 -10.24
CA GLU A 132 -4.89 -20.80 -9.58
C GLU A 132 -6.13 -21.13 -10.41
N LYS A 133 -6.55 -22.40 -10.38
CA LYS A 133 -7.70 -22.94 -11.13
C LYS A 133 -9.01 -22.92 -10.33
N GLU A 134 -9.91 -22.06 -10.80
CA GLU A 134 -11.37 -22.19 -11.02
C GLU A 134 -12.38 -22.76 -10.01
N ASP A 135 -12.03 -23.37 -8.87
CA ASP A 135 -13.08 -23.94 -8.00
C ASP A 135 -13.43 -23.11 -6.75
N ASP A 136 -12.68 -22.05 -6.43
CA ASP A 136 -12.98 -21.20 -5.28
C ASP A 136 -13.23 -19.74 -5.71
N ILE A 137 -14.50 -19.31 -5.70
CA ILE A 137 -14.88 -17.91 -6.00
C ILE A 137 -14.24 -16.94 -4.99
N VAL A 138 -13.84 -17.47 -3.84
CA VAL A 138 -13.35 -16.75 -2.66
C VAL A 138 -11.89 -16.34 -2.81
N HIS A 139 -11.09 -17.04 -3.63
CA HIS A 139 -9.65 -16.81 -3.77
C HIS A 139 -9.22 -16.83 -5.23
N LYS A 140 -8.57 -15.74 -5.68
CA LYS A 140 -7.96 -15.68 -7.01
C LYS A 140 -6.53 -15.19 -6.89
N THR A 141 -5.59 -15.97 -7.43
CA THR A 141 -4.19 -15.58 -7.50
C THR A 141 -3.76 -15.34 -8.94
N TYR A 142 -3.14 -14.18 -9.16
CA TYR A 142 -2.49 -13.81 -10.43
C TYR A 142 -1.02 -13.54 -10.19
N GLN A 143 -0.20 -13.71 -11.21
CA GLN A 143 1.19 -13.33 -11.17
C GLN A 143 1.49 -12.28 -12.24
N ILE A 144 2.21 -11.24 -11.84
CA ILE A 144 2.72 -10.21 -12.76
C ILE A 144 4.23 -10.37 -12.89
N SER A 145 4.71 -10.32 -14.12
CA SER A 145 6.14 -10.22 -14.43
C SER A 145 6.52 -8.79 -14.78
N ASN A 146 7.69 -8.32 -14.38
CA ASN A 146 8.22 -7.01 -14.81
C ASN A 146 8.72 -7.06 -16.28
N ILE A 147 8.65 -5.95 -17.04
CA ILE A 147 9.12 -5.93 -18.47
C ILE A 147 10.64 -5.91 -18.60
N TYR A 148 11.33 -5.30 -17.63
CA TYR A 148 12.77 -5.09 -17.64
C TYR A 148 13.51 -6.19 -16.88
N HIS A 149 12.86 -6.79 -15.87
CA HIS A 149 13.38 -7.86 -15.02
C HIS A 149 12.39 -9.04 -14.96
N PRO A 150 12.25 -9.86 -16.02
CA PRO A 150 11.25 -10.92 -16.10
C PRO A 150 11.36 -12.02 -15.03
N GLU A 151 12.53 -12.16 -14.42
CA GLU A 151 12.80 -13.02 -13.26
C GLU A 151 12.09 -12.54 -11.99
N VAL A 152 11.85 -11.23 -11.87
CA VAL A 152 11.10 -10.67 -10.76
C VAL A 152 9.60 -10.91 -10.97
N LYS A 153 9.00 -11.62 -10.02
CA LYS A 153 7.58 -11.95 -10.01
C LYS A 153 6.88 -11.30 -8.82
N PHE A 154 5.63 -10.91 -9.07
CA PHE A 154 4.73 -10.40 -8.03
C PHE A 154 3.45 -11.21 -8.04
N ASP A 155 3.05 -11.70 -6.87
CA ASP A 155 1.78 -12.40 -6.72
C ASP A 155 0.72 -11.43 -6.24
N LEU A 156 -0.44 -11.45 -6.92
CA LEU A 156 -1.63 -10.71 -6.59
C LEU A 156 -2.68 -11.69 -6.08
N HIS A 157 -2.96 -11.65 -4.79
CA HIS A 157 -4.01 -12.44 -4.18
C HIS A 157 -5.26 -11.59 -3.95
N CYS A 158 -6.38 -12.03 -4.50
CA CYS A 158 -7.69 -11.46 -4.26
C CYS A 158 -8.46 -12.44 -3.38
N ARG A 159 -8.81 -12.03 -2.16
CA ARG A 159 -9.59 -12.85 -1.22
C ARG A 159 -10.88 -12.15 -0.82
N MET A 160 -11.97 -12.89 -0.79
CA MET A 160 -13.20 -12.46 -0.11
C MET A 160 -13.21 -13.08 1.29
N GLU A 161 -13.29 -12.25 2.32
CA GLU A 161 -13.40 -12.69 3.71
C GLU A 161 -14.79 -12.36 4.23
N SER A 162 -15.42 -13.32 4.93
CA SER A 162 -16.65 -13.08 5.67
C SER A 162 -16.33 -12.97 7.16
N GLU A 163 -16.68 -11.85 7.79
CA GLU A 163 -16.71 -11.79 9.25
C GLU A 163 -17.98 -12.48 9.74
N ILE A 164 -17.80 -13.65 10.34
CA ILE A 164 -18.87 -14.57 10.79
C ILE A 164 -19.83 -13.89 11.78
N GLU A 165 -19.41 -12.86 12.50
CA GLU A 165 -20.24 -12.18 13.51
C GLU A 165 -21.11 -11.02 12.97
N PHE A 166 -20.76 -10.39 11.84
CA PHE A 166 -21.41 -9.13 11.43
C PHE A 166 -22.02 -9.11 10.03
N SER A 167 -22.04 -10.23 9.31
CA SER A 167 -22.52 -10.28 7.91
C SER A 167 -21.84 -9.26 6.99
N THR A 168 -20.64 -8.81 7.37
CA THR A 168 -19.84 -7.85 6.60
C THR A 168 -18.80 -8.62 5.82
N TYR A 169 -18.69 -8.31 4.53
CA TYR A 169 -17.71 -8.92 3.63
C TYR A 169 -16.58 -7.92 3.41
N TYR A 170 -15.36 -8.40 3.56
CA TYR A 170 -14.15 -7.67 3.22
C TYR A 170 -13.53 -8.30 1.99
N TYR A 171 -12.98 -7.46 1.13
CA TYR A 171 -12.15 -7.88 0.02
C TYR A 171 -10.72 -7.47 0.32
N THR A 172 -9.85 -8.47 0.40
CA THR A 172 -8.44 -8.31 0.67
C THR A 172 -7.66 -8.51 -0.63
N TYR A 173 -6.80 -7.56 -0.95
CA TYR A 173 -5.91 -7.63 -2.10
C TYR A 173 -4.49 -7.50 -1.64
N THR A 174 -3.71 -8.57 -1.80
CA THR A 174 -2.32 -8.61 -1.34
C THR A 174 -1.37 -8.73 -2.52
N ILE A 175 -0.35 -7.89 -2.53
CA ILE A 175 0.76 -7.92 -3.48
C ILE A 175 2.00 -8.39 -2.73
N TYR A 176 2.61 -9.49 -3.18
CA TYR A 176 3.89 -10.00 -2.66
C TYR A 176 5.00 -9.86 -3.70
N TYR A 177 6.17 -9.42 -3.25
CA TYR A 177 7.40 -9.38 -4.03
C TYR A 177 8.28 -10.58 -3.70
N HIS A 178 8.69 -11.37 -4.70
CA HIS A 178 9.64 -12.47 -4.50
C HIS A 178 11.02 -12.12 -5.09
N GLU A 179 12.06 -12.15 -4.26
CA GLU A 179 13.45 -12.30 -4.73
C GLU A 179 13.79 -13.78 -4.67
N GLU A 180 14.12 -14.38 -5.81
CA GLU A 180 14.65 -15.75 -5.88
C GLU A 180 16.09 -15.85 -5.34
#